data_AF-A0A5N6XSQ7-F1
#
_entry.id   AF-A0A5N6XSQ7-F1
#
_cell.length_a   1.000
_cell.length_b   1.000
_cell.length_c   1.000
_cell.angle_alpha   90.00
_cell.angle_beta   90.00
_cell.angle_gamma   90.00
#
_symmetry.space_group_name_H-M   'P 1'
#
loop_
_entity.id
_entity.type
_entity.pdbx_description
1 polymer ?
#
loop_
_entity_poly.entity_id
_entity_poly.type
_entity_poly.pdbx_seq_one_letter_code
_entity_poly.pdbx_strand_id
1 'polypeptide(L)'
;MILAPTKHYISQIWLLCTIVILLPNLATSAHDQEIISGIYGTESCSGPEIRIDDLDGNSHWKWDTTTGLHNVPDQIKKCIQKGKSATEVKRAANGDKVVAIIGYSALMINHTPHNNATDKLVTFGVCLDDDLPQAHTVEMLPGNLFAIATTSDDEHAGFWVYDSSDMSHQTPKQKITGVKDIHGLLWDDKEKVLWAAGNTAHGSGAVPSYASIVGYKYDEANNKLIMKAHYNYTMSCATKLSSEWGGEDTFFRYWDRPHDLVPIPNTRSLLFPMDRDIHTVNILNGEFNNYGEEIQKQYLNGFEELGNRTGDNGEYLPRSDIKSISLNPGNSTLYTQAKWRDGNAIPHQVNLLSPTGKYSSLYKGCNIYRSRWFADITGWPTAP
;
A
#
# COMPACT_ATOMS: atom_id res chain seq x y z
N MET A 1 73.00 -47.76 -17.80
CA MET A 1 73.05 -46.45 -17.12
C MET A 1 72.83 -45.40 -18.19
N ILE A 2 71.85 -44.51 -17.99
CA ILE A 2 71.39 -43.41 -18.86
C ILE A 2 70.73 -43.83 -20.19
N LEU A 3 69.39 -43.72 -20.26
CA LEU A 3 68.62 -42.78 -21.11
C LEU A 3 67.15 -43.21 -21.16
N ALA A 4 66.26 -42.23 -21.12
CA ALA A 4 64.81 -42.34 -21.04
C ALA A 4 64.17 -43.01 -22.29
N PRO A 5 62.85 -43.27 -22.25
CA PRO A 5 62.00 -42.37 -23.02
C PRO A 5 60.62 -42.02 -22.42
N THR A 6 60.31 -40.73 -22.56
CA THR A 6 59.04 -40.09 -22.96
C THR A 6 57.70 -40.52 -22.36
N LYS A 7 57.11 -39.56 -21.63
CA LYS A 7 55.70 -39.49 -21.22
C LYS A 7 54.79 -39.26 -22.43
N HIS A 8 53.76 -40.08 -22.60
CA HIS A 8 52.61 -39.78 -23.45
C HIS A 8 51.53 -39.08 -22.61
N TYR A 9 51.17 -37.86 -23.02
CA TYR A 9 49.99 -37.14 -22.56
C TYR A 9 48.76 -37.69 -23.28
N ILE A 10 47.84 -38.30 -22.54
CA ILE A 10 46.48 -38.57 -23.03
C ILE A 10 45.63 -37.36 -22.65
N SER A 11 45.18 -36.61 -23.66
CA SER A 11 44.24 -35.51 -23.49
C SER A 11 42.85 -36.10 -23.20
N GLN A 12 42.31 -35.89 -21.99
CA GLN A 12 40.89 -36.10 -21.73
C GLN A 12 40.15 -34.79 -22.05
N ILE A 13 39.46 -34.77 -23.18
CA ILE A 13 38.47 -33.76 -23.52
C ILE A 13 37.23 -34.07 -22.67
N TRP A 14 37.02 -33.30 -21.61
CA TRP A 14 35.74 -33.26 -20.92
C TRP A 14 34.79 -32.38 -21.72
N LEU A 15 33.84 -33.02 -22.40
CA LEU A 15 32.70 -32.35 -23.03
C LEU A 15 31.78 -31.85 -21.90
N LEU A 16 31.93 -30.59 -21.49
CA LEU A 16 30.92 -29.91 -20.68
C LEU A 16 29.69 -29.69 -21.56
N CYS A 17 28.71 -30.58 -21.46
CA CYS A 17 27.34 -30.28 -21.86
C CYS A 17 26.78 -29.23 -20.89
N THR A 18 27.00 -27.96 -21.22
CA THR A 18 26.25 -26.86 -20.62
C THR A 18 24.81 -26.99 -21.11
N ILE A 19 23.97 -27.64 -20.32
CA ILE A 19 22.51 -27.49 -20.46
C ILE A 19 22.22 -26.05 -20.07
N VAL A 20 22.13 -25.18 -21.07
CA VAL A 20 21.51 -23.87 -20.92
C VAL A 20 20.03 -24.15 -20.69
N ILE A 21 19.64 -24.22 -19.42
CA ILE A 21 18.24 -24.08 -19.05
C ILE A 21 17.87 -22.66 -19.46
N LEU A 22 17.24 -22.54 -20.63
CA LEU A 22 16.47 -21.37 -21.00
C LEU A 22 15.39 -21.23 -19.94
N LEU A 23 15.71 -20.50 -18.86
CA LEU A 23 14.69 -19.91 -18.01
C LEU A 23 13.77 -19.15 -18.96
N PRO A 24 12.45 -19.37 -18.94
CA PRO A 24 11.56 -18.52 -19.69
C PRO A 24 11.85 -17.10 -19.22
N ASN A 25 12.27 -16.24 -20.15
CA ASN A 25 12.04 -14.81 -20.00
C ASN A 25 10.53 -14.69 -19.78
N LEU A 26 10.13 -14.58 -18.52
CA LEU A 26 8.83 -14.03 -18.15
C LEU A 26 8.88 -12.63 -18.73
N ALA A 27 8.37 -12.49 -19.95
CA ALA A 27 8.06 -11.19 -20.50
C ALA A 27 7.09 -10.58 -19.50
N THR A 28 7.57 -9.62 -18.71
CA THR A 28 6.72 -8.72 -17.94
C THR A 28 5.67 -8.20 -18.91
N SER A 29 4.41 -8.52 -18.63
CA SER A 29 3.31 -8.07 -19.47
C SER A 29 3.29 -6.54 -19.46
N ALA A 30 2.78 -5.91 -20.52
CA ALA A 30 2.68 -4.44 -20.57
C ALA A 30 1.87 -3.87 -19.38
N HIS A 31 0.97 -4.67 -18.80
CA HIS A 31 0.20 -4.33 -17.60
C HIS A 31 1.05 -4.30 -16.31
N ASP A 32 2.18 -5.01 -16.26
CA ASP A 32 3.07 -5.01 -15.08
C ASP A 32 3.87 -3.71 -14.93
N GLN A 33 3.62 -2.73 -15.78
CA GLN A 33 4.27 -1.41 -15.79
C GLN A 33 3.28 -0.25 -15.61
N GLU A 34 2.02 -0.55 -15.32
CA GLU A 34 0.99 0.47 -15.06
C GLU A 34 0.98 0.87 -13.58
N ILE A 35 0.71 2.15 -13.32
CA ILE A 35 0.70 2.75 -11.99
C ILE A 35 -0.69 3.31 -11.73
N ILE A 36 -1.33 2.85 -10.65
CA ILE A 36 -2.57 3.44 -10.14
C ILE A 36 -2.27 4.49 -9.07
N SER A 37 -2.81 5.70 -9.21
CA SER A 37 -2.61 6.81 -8.26
C SER A 37 -3.91 7.49 -7.88
N GLY A 38 -4.06 7.81 -6.59
CA GLY A 38 -5.12 8.67 -6.08
C GLY A 38 -4.61 10.12 -6.01
N ILE A 39 -5.10 10.95 -6.92
CA ILE A 39 -4.69 12.36 -7.03
C ILE A 39 -5.71 13.22 -6.30
N TYR A 40 -5.24 14.09 -5.42
CA TYR A 40 -6.11 15.01 -4.69
C TYR A 40 -6.40 16.24 -5.56
N GLY A 41 -7.56 16.87 -5.34
CA GLY A 41 -7.88 18.16 -5.93
C GLY A 41 -7.09 19.29 -5.28
N THR A 42 -6.22 19.95 -6.06
CA THR A 42 -5.41 21.11 -5.64
C THR A 42 -5.52 22.22 -6.68
N GLU A 43 -4.81 23.34 -6.50
CA GLU A 43 -4.71 24.36 -7.56
C GLU A 43 -3.98 23.82 -8.80
N SER A 44 -3.03 22.90 -8.61
CA SER A 44 -2.26 22.29 -9.68
C SER A 44 -2.97 21.12 -10.37
N CYS A 45 -4.03 20.55 -9.76
CA CYS A 45 -4.68 19.32 -10.22
C CYS A 45 -6.20 19.46 -10.11
N SER A 46 -6.90 19.35 -11.24
CA SER A 46 -8.28 19.83 -11.48
C SER A 46 -9.40 19.27 -10.59
N GLY A 47 -9.10 18.32 -9.72
CA GLY A 47 -10.03 17.70 -8.78
C GLY A 47 -9.49 16.36 -8.28
N PRO A 48 -10.13 15.75 -7.27
CA PRO A 48 -9.82 14.39 -6.89
C PRO A 48 -10.11 13.43 -8.04
N GLU A 49 -9.12 12.63 -8.43
CA GLU A 49 -9.22 11.66 -9.51
C GLU A 49 -8.38 10.41 -9.23
N ILE A 50 -8.72 9.32 -9.92
CA ILE A 50 -7.97 8.09 -9.96
C ILE A 50 -7.44 7.91 -11.38
N ARG A 51 -6.16 7.63 -11.50
CA ARG A 51 -5.48 7.44 -12.79
C ARG A 51 -4.71 6.13 -12.81
N ILE A 52 -4.77 5.45 -13.93
CA ILE A 52 -3.88 4.34 -14.29
C ILE A 52 -3.06 4.81 -15.49
N ASP A 53 -1.77 4.97 -15.24
CA ASP A 53 -0.82 5.56 -16.16
C ASP A 53 0.35 4.61 -16.44
N ASP A 54 1.00 4.77 -17.59
CA ASP A 54 2.30 4.16 -17.86
C ASP A 54 3.44 4.84 -17.08
N LEU A 55 4.67 4.34 -17.25
CA LEU A 55 5.87 4.88 -16.59
C LEU A 55 6.27 6.29 -17.04
N ASP A 56 5.76 6.73 -18.18
CA ASP A 56 5.99 8.08 -18.73
C ASP A 56 4.89 9.07 -18.29
N GLY A 57 3.88 8.60 -17.55
CA GLY A 57 2.76 9.40 -17.06
C GLY A 57 1.64 9.60 -18.08
N ASN A 58 1.59 8.79 -19.14
CA ASN A 58 0.47 8.79 -20.08
C ASN A 58 -0.68 7.99 -19.49
N SER A 59 -1.86 8.61 -19.41
CA SER A 59 -3.04 7.95 -18.83
C SER A 59 -3.74 7.04 -19.83
N HIS A 60 -3.97 5.79 -19.41
CA HIS A 60 -4.76 4.80 -20.16
C HIS A 60 -6.18 4.67 -19.59
N TRP A 61 -6.35 4.95 -18.30
CA TRP A 61 -7.63 4.93 -17.64
C TRP A 61 -7.71 6.03 -16.59
N LYS A 62 -8.84 6.74 -16.57
CA LYS A 62 -9.11 7.84 -15.65
C LYS A 62 -10.54 7.75 -15.12
N TRP A 63 -10.70 8.01 -13.84
CA TRP A 63 -11.99 8.13 -13.16
C TRP A 63 -12.00 9.35 -12.25
N ASP A 64 -13.07 10.13 -12.28
CA ASP A 64 -13.27 11.30 -11.43
C ASP A 64 -14.62 11.25 -10.71
N THR A 65 -14.85 12.22 -9.82
CA THR A 65 -16.06 12.33 -8.98
C THR A 65 -17.37 12.60 -9.74
N THR A 66 -17.34 12.60 -11.07
CA THR A 66 -18.53 12.73 -11.92
C THR A 66 -18.77 11.50 -12.80
N THR A 67 -17.79 10.59 -12.87
CA THR A 67 -17.77 9.47 -13.79
C THR A 67 -18.49 8.24 -13.24
N GLY A 68 -19.31 7.58 -14.05
CA GLY A 68 -19.87 6.25 -13.72
C GLY A 68 -20.95 6.24 -12.62
N LEU A 69 -21.56 7.39 -12.30
CA LEU A 69 -22.44 7.56 -11.13
C LEU A 69 -23.94 7.28 -11.36
N HIS A 70 -24.35 6.88 -12.56
CA HIS A 70 -25.76 6.75 -12.94
C HIS A 70 -26.63 5.89 -11.99
N ASN A 71 -26.09 4.79 -11.44
CA ASN A 71 -26.81 3.90 -10.51
C ASN A 71 -26.45 4.13 -9.03
N VAL A 72 -25.65 5.16 -8.72
CA VAL A 72 -25.20 5.42 -7.36
C VAL A 72 -26.29 6.18 -6.58
N PRO A 73 -26.67 5.76 -5.37
CA PRO A 73 -27.57 6.52 -4.50
C PRO A 73 -27.07 7.95 -4.25
N ASP A 74 -27.97 8.93 -4.20
CA ASP A 74 -27.61 10.35 -4.10
C ASP A 74 -26.82 10.70 -2.84
N GLN A 75 -27.04 9.98 -1.73
CA GLN A 75 -26.24 10.15 -0.52
C GLN A 75 -24.77 9.80 -0.80
N ILE A 76 -24.49 8.67 -1.45
CA ILE A 76 -23.12 8.27 -1.80
C ILE A 76 -22.54 9.27 -2.83
N LYS A 77 -23.30 9.69 -3.84
CA LYS A 77 -22.84 10.72 -4.81
C LYS A 77 -22.38 12.00 -4.12
N LYS A 78 -23.14 12.49 -3.13
CA LYS A 78 -22.75 13.66 -2.34
C LYS A 78 -21.42 13.42 -1.63
N CYS A 79 -21.22 12.25 -1.03
CA CYS A 79 -19.98 11.95 -0.31
C CYS A 79 -18.77 11.80 -1.26
N ILE A 80 -18.97 11.23 -2.46
CA ILE A 80 -17.97 11.22 -3.54
C ILE A 80 -17.54 12.64 -3.89
N GLN A 81 -18.49 13.57 -4.02
CA GLN A 81 -18.26 14.93 -4.53
C GLN A 81 -17.89 15.97 -3.46
N LYS A 82 -18.05 15.65 -2.17
CA LYS A 82 -17.86 16.59 -1.06
C LYS A 82 -16.39 16.91 -0.75
N GLY A 83 -15.49 15.93 -0.93
CA GLY A 83 -14.08 16.05 -0.55
C GLY A 83 -13.15 16.23 -1.75
N LYS A 84 -11.90 16.62 -1.46
CA LYS A 84 -10.82 16.75 -2.47
C LYS A 84 -9.75 15.67 -2.35
N SER A 85 -9.86 14.77 -1.38
CA SER A 85 -8.88 13.71 -1.15
C SER A 85 -9.14 12.50 -2.03
N ALA A 86 -8.07 11.76 -2.34
CA ALA A 86 -8.09 10.43 -2.95
C ALA A 86 -7.08 9.56 -2.18
N THR A 87 -7.42 9.21 -0.94
CA THR A 87 -6.47 8.72 0.08
C THR A 87 -6.00 7.29 -0.17
N GLU A 88 -6.83 6.43 -0.76
CA GLU A 88 -6.48 5.04 -1.05
C GLU A 88 -6.93 4.67 -2.46
N VAL A 89 -6.10 3.89 -3.15
CA VAL A 89 -6.42 3.28 -4.44
C VAL A 89 -5.72 1.93 -4.54
N LYS A 90 -6.43 0.89 -4.99
CA LYS A 90 -5.85 -0.45 -5.19
C LYS A 90 -6.50 -1.15 -6.37
N ARG A 91 -5.71 -1.99 -7.03
CA ARG A 91 -6.18 -3.05 -7.91
C ARG A 91 -6.91 -4.12 -7.09
N ALA A 92 -8.05 -4.61 -7.57
CA ALA A 92 -8.82 -5.69 -6.96
C ALA A 92 -9.41 -6.62 -8.02
N ALA A 93 -9.88 -7.81 -7.60
CA ALA A 93 -10.51 -8.81 -8.47
C ALA A 93 -9.71 -9.08 -9.75
N ASN A 94 -8.42 -9.39 -9.61
CA ASN A 94 -7.50 -9.65 -10.72
C ASN A 94 -7.41 -8.51 -11.78
N GLY A 95 -7.70 -7.27 -11.39
CA GLY A 95 -7.62 -6.11 -12.28
C GLY A 95 -8.95 -5.69 -12.89
N ASP A 96 -10.04 -6.44 -12.65
CA ASP A 96 -11.38 -6.07 -13.14
C ASP A 96 -12.07 -5.02 -12.26
N LYS A 97 -11.44 -4.67 -11.14
CA LYS A 97 -11.94 -3.70 -10.17
C LYS A 97 -10.81 -2.79 -9.67
N VAL A 98 -11.20 -1.56 -9.37
CA VAL A 98 -10.44 -0.62 -8.56
C VAL A 98 -11.22 -0.38 -7.28
N VAL A 99 -10.56 -0.47 -6.13
CA VAL A 99 -11.12 -0.01 -4.86
C VAL A 99 -10.42 1.26 -4.42
N ALA A 100 -11.17 2.19 -3.83
CA ALA A 100 -10.64 3.49 -3.48
C ALA A 100 -11.32 4.13 -2.28
N ILE A 101 -10.62 5.05 -1.64
CA ILE A 101 -11.21 6.10 -0.80
C ILE A 101 -11.02 7.42 -1.52
N ILE A 102 -12.12 8.07 -1.90
CA ILE A 102 -12.13 9.36 -2.59
C ILE A 102 -13.26 10.25 -2.06
N GLY A 103 -12.95 11.52 -1.87
CA GLY A 103 -13.82 12.44 -1.13
C GLY A 103 -14.09 11.92 0.28
N TYR A 104 -15.37 11.77 0.62
CA TYR A 104 -15.85 11.14 1.85
C TYR A 104 -16.52 9.79 1.55
N SER A 105 -15.99 9.04 0.59
CA SER A 105 -16.56 7.76 0.17
C SER A 105 -15.51 6.67 0.01
N ALA A 106 -15.90 5.43 0.29
CA ALA A 106 -15.16 4.24 -0.08
C ALA A 106 -15.90 3.54 -1.22
N LEU A 107 -15.21 3.22 -2.31
CA LEU A 107 -15.82 2.81 -3.58
C LEU A 107 -15.20 1.51 -4.11
N MET A 108 -16.02 0.76 -4.85
CA MET A 108 -15.60 -0.27 -5.79
C MET A 108 -16.04 0.13 -7.20
N ILE A 109 -15.08 0.24 -8.11
CA ILE A 109 -15.25 0.76 -9.47
C ILE A 109 -14.86 -0.34 -10.45
N ASN A 110 -15.67 -0.56 -11.49
CA ASN A 110 -15.31 -1.45 -12.58
C ASN A 110 -14.10 -0.91 -13.34
N HIS A 111 -13.13 -1.78 -13.55
CA HIS A 111 -12.03 -1.56 -14.49
C HIS A 111 -12.16 -2.61 -15.59
N THR A 112 -12.92 -2.28 -16.64
CA THR A 112 -13.14 -3.17 -17.78
C THR A 112 -12.92 -2.38 -19.07
N PRO A 113 -11.70 -1.89 -19.35
CA PRO A 113 -11.44 -0.95 -20.44
C PRO A 113 -11.81 -1.50 -21.83
N HIS A 114 -11.95 -2.81 -21.98
CA HIS A 114 -12.41 -3.46 -23.21
C HIS A 114 -13.94 -3.50 -23.37
N ASN A 115 -14.70 -3.07 -22.36
CA ASN A 115 -16.16 -2.99 -22.36
C ASN A 115 -16.64 -1.63 -21.82
N ASN A 116 -16.81 -0.67 -22.72
CA ASN A 116 -17.26 0.69 -22.40
C ASN A 116 -18.62 0.75 -21.66
N ALA A 117 -19.48 -0.27 -21.79
CA ALA A 117 -20.78 -0.25 -21.14
C ALA A 117 -20.70 -0.48 -19.63
N THR A 118 -19.65 -1.19 -19.17
CA THR A 118 -19.44 -1.52 -17.76
C THR A 118 -18.23 -0.84 -17.15
N ASP A 119 -17.30 -0.36 -17.97
CA ASP A 119 -16.09 0.32 -17.50
C ASP A 119 -16.44 1.57 -16.68
N LYS A 120 -15.63 1.85 -15.66
CA LYS A 120 -15.73 3.04 -14.79
C LYS A 120 -17.02 3.13 -13.96
N LEU A 121 -17.92 2.14 -14.04
CA LEU A 121 -19.14 2.14 -13.23
C LEU A 121 -18.82 1.87 -11.76
N VAL A 122 -19.38 2.69 -10.87
CA VAL A 122 -19.37 2.39 -9.43
C VAL A 122 -20.33 1.23 -9.19
N THR A 123 -19.80 0.12 -8.68
CA THR A 123 -20.56 -1.12 -8.40
C THR A 123 -20.94 -1.25 -6.95
N PHE A 124 -20.17 -0.64 -6.05
CA PHE A 124 -20.49 -0.53 -4.63
C PHE A 124 -19.88 0.75 -4.06
N GLY A 125 -20.48 1.27 -3.00
CA GLY A 125 -19.97 2.43 -2.29
C GLY A 125 -20.57 2.61 -0.90
N VAL A 126 -19.79 3.24 -0.02
CA VAL A 126 -20.21 3.62 1.33
C VAL A 126 -19.87 5.09 1.53
N CYS A 127 -20.84 5.88 2.00
CA CYS A 127 -20.58 7.22 2.49
C CYS A 127 -19.94 7.15 3.88
N LEU A 128 -18.83 7.85 4.07
CA LEU A 128 -17.99 7.80 5.26
C LEU A 128 -18.23 8.95 6.24
N ASP A 129 -18.99 9.97 5.82
CA ASP A 129 -19.11 11.28 6.50
C ASP A 129 -19.56 11.19 7.97
N ASP A 130 -20.41 10.20 8.30
CA ASP A 130 -20.95 10.03 9.65
C ASP A 130 -20.19 8.95 10.44
N ASP A 131 -20.04 7.76 9.86
CA ASP A 131 -19.62 6.56 10.57
C ASP A 131 -18.10 6.33 10.58
N LEU A 132 -17.40 6.74 9.51
CA LEU A 132 -15.97 6.49 9.31
C LEU A 132 -15.26 7.74 8.74
N PRO A 133 -15.40 8.93 9.35
CA PRO A 133 -14.94 10.19 8.76
C PRO A 133 -13.42 10.27 8.58
N GLN A 134 -12.65 9.37 9.21
CA GLN A 134 -11.20 9.25 9.09
C GLN A 134 -10.75 7.94 8.42
N ALA A 135 -11.58 7.36 7.54
CA ALA A 135 -11.17 6.18 6.79
C ALA A 135 -9.90 6.45 5.96
N HIS A 136 -8.92 5.55 6.06
CA HIS A 136 -7.62 5.72 5.41
C HIS A 136 -7.25 4.60 4.44
N THR A 137 -7.88 3.44 4.56
CA THR A 137 -7.60 2.30 3.68
C THR A 137 -8.81 1.41 3.50
N VAL A 138 -8.86 0.72 2.36
CA VAL A 138 -9.91 -0.23 1.97
C VAL A 138 -9.27 -1.50 1.44
N GLU A 139 -9.99 -2.62 1.53
CA GLU A 139 -9.59 -3.88 0.94
C GLU A 139 -10.80 -4.68 0.47
N MET A 140 -10.70 -5.27 -0.71
CA MET A 140 -11.69 -6.24 -1.19
C MET A 140 -11.35 -7.61 -0.63
N LEU A 141 -12.37 -8.32 -0.15
CA LEU A 141 -12.26 -9.65 0.44
C LEU A 141 -13.13 -10.63 -0.36
N PRO A 142 -12.87 -11.94 -0.26
CA PRO A 142 -13.73 -12.95 -0.87
C PRO A 142 -15.18 -12.86 -0.39
N GLY A 143 -16.10 -13.39 -1.19
CA GLY A 143 -17.52 -13.49 -0.81
C GLY A 143 -18.27 -12.15 -0.85
N ASN A 144 -17.85 -11.23 -1.71
CA ASN A 144 -18.40 -9.86 -1.84
C ASN A 144 -18.31 -9.09 -0.52
N LEU A 145 -17.18 -9.20 0.17
CA LEU A 145 -16.94 -8.45 1.39
C LEU A 145 -15.99 -7.29 1.09
N PHE A 146 -16.27 -6.14 1.71
CA PHE A 146 -15.50 -4.93 1.53
C PHE A 146 -15.13 -4.34 2.89
N ALA A 147 -13.84 -4.34 3.22
CA ALA A 147 -13.33 -3.85 4.50
C ALA A 147 -12.88 -2.39 4.36
N ILE A 148 -13.30 -1.56 5.31
CA ILE A 148 -12.95 -0.14 5.38
C ILE A 148 -12.38 0.12 6.78
N ALA A 149 -11.15 0.63 6.85
CA ALA A 149 -10.49 0.91 8.12
C ALA A 149 -10.33 2.40 8.38
N THR A 150 -10.40 2.77 9.66
CA THR A 150 -10.31 4.15 10.14
C THR A 150 -9.09 4.37 11.02
N THR A 151 -8.62 5.61 11.04
CA THR A 151 -7.59 6.08 11.98
C THR A 151 -8.17 6.60 13.29
N SER A 152 -9.47 6.42 13.54
CA SER A 152 -10.13 6.89 14.76
C SER A 152 -9.47 6.35 16.04
N ASP A 153 -9.66 7.08 17.14
CA ASP A 153 -9.22 6.74 18.49
C ASP A 153 -10.33 6.25 19.41
N ASP A 154 -11.59 6.34 18.98
CA ASP A 154 -12.78 5.97 19.75
C ASP A 154 -12.96 4.45 19.94
N GLU A 155 -13.94 4.03 20.73
CA GLU A 155 -14.23 2.62 21.01
C GLU A 155 -14.60 1.78 19.77
N HIS A 156 -14.94 2.41 18.66
CA HIS A 156 -15.25 1.79 17.37
C HIS A 156 -14.05 1.76 16.41
N ALA A 157 -12.90 2.28 16.83
CA ALA A 157 -11.66 2.22 16.06
C ALA A 157 -11.28 0.79 15.69
N GLY A 158 -10.94 0.62 14.41
CA GLY A 158 -10.68 -0.64 13.77
C GLY A 158 -11.12 -0.59 12.31
N PHE A 159 -11.81 -1.63 11.85
CA PHE A 159 -12.32 -1.68 10.49
C PHE A 159 -13.68 -2.36 10.43
N TRP A 160 -14.51 -1.90 9.50
CA TRP A 160 -15.87 -2.38 9.32
C TRP A 160 -15.95 -3.11 7.98
N VAL A 161 -16.69 -4.21 7.98
CA VAL A 161 -16.85 -5.08 6.81
C VAL A 161 -18.28 -4.95 6.31
N TYR A 162 -18.42 -4.66 5.02
CA TYR A 162 -19.69 -4.49 4.33
C TYR A 162 -19.92 -5.63 3.36
N ASP A 163 -21.19 -5.90 3.06
CA ASP A 163 -21.56 -6.72 1.91
C ASP A 163 -21.60 -5.82 0.67
N SER A 164 -20.69 -6.06 -0.28
CA SER A 164 -20.58 -5.26 -1.50
C SER A 164 -21.55 -5.71 -2.60
N SER A 165 -22.43 -6.68 -2.36
CA SER A 165 -23.43 -7.11 -3.34
C SER A 165 -24.63 -6.17 -3.46
N ASP A 166 -24.83 -5.28 -2.47
CA ASP A 166 -25.96 -4.36 -2.44
C ASP A 166 -25.56 -2.95 -1.95
N MET A 167 -25.41 -2.02 -2.90
CA MET A 167 -25.11 -0.61 -2.63
C MET A 167 -26.29 0.17 -1.99
N SER A 168 -27.50 -0.40 -1.94
CA SER A 168 -28.64 0.26 -1.30
C SER A 168 -28.59 0.19 0.23
N HIS A 169 -27.84 -0.75 0.80
CA HIS A 169 -27.71 -0.94 2.25
C HIS A 169 -26.26 -0.70 2.71
N GLN A 170 -26.02 0.45 3.33
CA GLN A 170 -24.70 0.84 3.85
C GLN A 170 -24.50 0.43 5.32
N THR A 171 -25.12 -0.65 5.78
CA THR A 171 -24.91 -1.16 7.14
C THR A 171 -23.79 -2.21 7.15
N PRO A 172 -22.77 -2.09 8.01
CA PRO A 172 -21.70 -3.07 8.06
C PRO A 172 -22.21 -4.42 8.59
N LYS A 173 -21.79 -5.50 7.93
CA LYS A 173 -21.94 -6.89 8.42
C LYS A 173 -21.15 -7.14 9.69
N GLN A 174 -19.97 -6.55 9.82
CA GLN A 174 -19.10 -6.71 10.98
C GLN A 174 -18.43 -5.38 11.34
N LYS A 175 -18.27 -5.13 12.64
CA LYS A 175 -17.42 -4.04 13.17
C LYS A 175 -16.30 -4.65 13.99
N ILE A 176 -15.11 -4.77 13.42
CA ILE A 176 -13.94 -5.33 14.11
C ILE A 176 -13.21 -4.17 14.76
N THR A 177 -13.18 -4.17 16.10
CA THR A 177 -12.61 -3.09 16.90
C THR A 177 -11.36 -3.53 17.66
N GLY A 178 -10.61 -2.58 18.20
CA GLY A 178 -9.49 -2.83 19.11
C GLY A 178 -8.10 -2.61 18.51
N VAL A 179 -8.02 -2.28 17.22
CA VAL A 179 -6.79 -1.84 16.55
C VAL A 179 -6.98 -0.38 16.20
N LYS A 180 -6.08 0.49 16.68
CA LYS A 180 -6.17 1.95 16.47
C LYS A 180 -5.35 2.37 15.26
N ASP A 181 -5.57 3.57 14.74
CA ASP A 181 -4.73 4.17 13.68
C ASP A 181 -4.48 3.25 12.47
N ILE A 182 -5.48 2.52 11.97
CA ILE A 182 -5.24 1.64 10.83
C ILE A 182 -5.05 2.47 9.56
N HIS A 183 -3.86 2.36 8.96
CA HIS A 183 -3.52 3.03 7.69
C HIS A 183 -3.31 2.05 6.54
N GLY A 184 -3.14 0.75 6.83
CA GLY A 184 -2.96 -0.27 5.80
C GLY A 184 -3.80 -1.51 6.07
N LEU A 185 -4.56 -1.94 5.06
CA LEU A 185 -5.16 -3.27 4.99
C LEU A 185 -4.51 -4.04 3.83
N LEU A 186 -4.41 -5.36 3.96
CA LEU A 186 -3.93 -6.25 2.91
C LEU A 186 -4.61 -7.61 3.00
N TRP A 187 -5.26 -8.04 1.93
CA TRP A 187 -5.77 -9.40 1.82
C TRP A 187 -4.66 -10.37 1.39
N ASP A 188 -4.58 -11.49 2.09
CA ASP A 188 -3.67 -12.59 1.81
C ASP A 188 -4.48 -13.83 1.44
N ASP A 189 -4.71 -14.03 0.13
CA ASP A 189 -5.57 -15.10 -0.35
C ASP A 189 -4.98 -16.50 -0.12
N LYS A 190 -3.65 -16.60 0.01
CA LYS A 190 -2.96 -17.85 0.30
C LYS A 190 -3.29 -18.36 1.71
N GLU A 191 -3.27 -17.48 2.69
CA GLU A 191 -3.54 -17.83 4.08
C GLU A 191 -4.99 -17.56 4.51
N LYS A 192 -5.78 -16.93 3.65
CA LYS A 192 -7.13 -16.43 3.93
C LYS A 192 -7.14 -15.52 5.16
N VAL A 193 -6.26 -14.53 5.17
CA VAL A 193 -6.07 -13.57 6.27
C VAL A 193 -6.22 -12.15 5.75
N LEU A 194 -7.00 -11.33 6.46
CA LEU A 194 -6.90 -9.88 6.34
C LEU A 194 -5.87 -9.36 7.34
N TRP A 195 -4.78 -8.81 6.83
CA TRP A 195 -3.77 -8.12 7.63
C TRP A 195 -4.11 -6.64 7.76
N ALA A 196 -3.85 -6.08 8.94
CA ALA A 196 -3.98 -4.65 9.21
C ALA A 196 -2.71 -4.11 9.87
N ALA A 197 -2.30 -2.92 9.44
CA ALA A 197 -1.23 -2.14 10.05
C ALA A 197 -1.82 -0.92 10.75
N GLY A 198 -1.60 -0.86 12.06
CA GLY A 198 -2.03 0.24 12.91
C GLY A 198 -1.27 0.22 14.23
N ASN A 199 -1.88 0.69 15.30
CA ASN A 199 -1.22 0.84 16.59
C ASN A 199 -2.02 0.21 17.74
N THR A 200 -1.31 -0.09 18.83
CA THR A 200 -1.90 -0.57 20.09
C THR A 200 -2.72 0.49 20.83
N ALA A 201 -2.47 1.76 20.56
CA ALA A 201 -3.15 2.91 21.13
C ALA A 201 -3.14 4.06 20.12
N HIS A 202 -3.95 5.11 20.33
CA HIS A 202 -3.99 6.21 19.38
C HIS A 202 -2.68 7.03 19.33
N GLY A 203 -2.29 7.48 18.15
CA GLY A 203 -1.06 8.21 17.87
C GLY A 203 -0.96 9.53 18.63
N SER A 204 -2.07 10.26 18.85
CA SER A 204 -2.04 11.51 19.63
C SER A 204 -2.17 11.30 21.14
N GLY A 205 -2.34 10.06 21.60
CA GLY A 205 -2.64 9.72 22.99
C GLY A 205 -1.48 9.95 23.97
N ALA A 206 -1.83 10.03 25.25
CA ALA A 206 -0.86 10.19 26.35
C ALA A 206 -0.07 8.90 26.67
N VAL A 207 -0.63 7.73 26.37
CA VAL A 207 0.00 6.43 26.61
C VAL A 207 0.88 6.03 25.43
N PRO A 208 2.00 5.32 25.64
CA PRO A 208 2.81 4.75 24.56
C PRO A 208 1.97 3.98 23.54
N SER A 209 2.17 4.30 22.27
CA SER A 209 1.51 3.65 21.15
C SER A 209 2.57 2.94 20.31
N TYR A 210 2.40 1.63 20.16
CA TYR A 210 3.33 0.76 19.46
C TYR A 210 2.71 0.39 18.11
N ALA A 211 3.51 0.41 17.04
CA ALA A 211 3.08 -0.13 15.77
C ALA A 211 2.81 -1.64 15.91
N SER A 212 1.73 -2.05 15.26
CA SER A 212 1.19 -3.41 15.32
C SER A 212 0.71 -3.88 13.97
N ILE A 213 1.06 -5.12 13.64
CA ILE A 213 0.61 -5.84 12.45
C ILE A 213 -0.25 -7.01 12.95
N VAL A 214 -1.54 -6.94 12.64
CA VAL A 214 -2.55 -7.88 13.15
C VAL A 214 -3.22 -8.61 11.99
N GLY A 215 -3.58 -9.88 12.19
CA GLY A 215 -4.16 -10.73 11.15
C GLY A 215 -5.46 -11.37 11.59
N TYR A 216 -6.50 -11.25 10.77
CA TYR A 216 -7.83 -11.83 11.00
C TYR A 216 -8.12 -12.91 9.95
N LYS A 217 -8.29 -14.15 10.41
CA LYS A 217 -8.61 -15.29 9.52
C LYS A 217 -10.04 -15.14 8.99
N TYR A 218 -10.24 -15.52 7.74
CA TYR A 218 -11.53 -15.61 7.09
C TYR A 218 -12.18 -16.98 7.34
N ASP A 219 -13.46 -16.95 7.69
CA ASP A 219 -14.33 -18.10 7.86
C ASP A 219 -15.22 -18.22 6.64
N GLU A 220 -14.76 -19.02 5.68
CA GLU A 220 -15.42 -19.22 4.38
C GLU A 220 -16.83 -19.80 4.52
N ALA A 221 -17.03 -20.70 5.49
CA ALA A 221 -18.32 -21.34 5.72
C ALA A 221 -19.42 -20.34 6.13
N ASN A 222 -19.01 -19.25 6.79
CA ASN A 222 -19.94 -18.22 7.28
C ASN A 222 -19.81 -16.88 6.52
N ASN A 223 -18.97 -16.82 5.47
CA ASN A 223 -18.67 -15.62 4.70
C ASN A 223 -18.42 -14.38 5.59
N LYS A 224 -17.45 -14.50 6.50
CA LYS A 224 -17.12 -13.47 7.48
C LYS A 224 -15.69 -13.61 7.98
N LEU A 225 -15.14 -12.55 8.58
CA LEU A 225 -13.89 -12.63 9.33
C LEU A 225 -14.13 -13.17 10.74
N ILE A 226 -13.17 -13.93 11.27
CA ILE A 226 -13.11 -14.26 12.69
C ILE A 226 -12.76 -12.99 13.45
N MET A 227 -13.64 -12.53 14.33
CA MET A 227 -13.54 -11.23 15.01
C MET A 227 -12.32 -11.10 15.93
N LYS A 228 -11.76 -12.21 16.39
CA LYS A 228 -10.55 -12.23 17.22
C LYS A 228 -9.33 -12.28 16.33
N ALA A 229 -8.37 -11.38 16.57
CA ALA A 229 -7.08 -11.41 15.91
C ALA A 229 -6.42 -12.78 16.10
N HIS A 230 -6.07 -13.43 15.00
CA HIS A 230 -5.34 -14.70 14.99
C HIS A 230 -3.84 -14.46 15.13
N TYR A 231 -3.34 -13.42 14.47
CA TYR A 231 -1.97 -12.93 14.58
C TYR A 231 -1.97 -11.54 15.20
N ASN A 232 -0.99 -11.26 16.06
CA ASN A 232 -0.78 -9.94 16.63
C ASN A 232 0.71 -9.75 16.90
N TYR A 233 1.39 -9.04 16.01
CA TYR A 233 2.80 -8.70 16.11
C TYR A 233 2.90 -7.22 16.48
N THR A 234 3.62 -6.91 17.54
CA THR A 234 3.78 -5.53 18.04
C THR A 234 5.27 -5.22 18.16
N MET A 235 5.68 -4.05 17.70
CA MET A 235 7.07 -3.60 17.86
C MET A 235 7.40 -3.40 19.35
N SER A 236 8.66 -3.64 19.73
CA SER A 236 9.10 -3.56 21.13
C SER A 236 9.25 -2.13 21.66
N CYS A 237 9.30 -1.14 20.76
CA CYS A 237 9.56 0.25 21.11
C CYS A 237 8.46 1.16 20.54
N ALA A 238 8.11 2.19 21.30
CA ALA A 238 7.25 3.29 20.89
C ALA A 238 8.08 4.59 20.92
N THR A 239 8.00 5.37 19.84
CA THR A 239 8.81 6.58 19.67
C THR A 239 7.90 7.76 19.36
N LYS A 240 8.22 8.95 19.88
CA LYS A 240 7.52 10.20 19.55
C LYS A 240 8.11 10.83 18.30
N LEU A 241 7.31 11.61 17.58
CA LEU A 241 7.74 12.33 16.37
C LEU A 241 8.45 13.66 16.67
N SER A 242 9.22 13.68 17.76
CA SER A 242 9.84 14.90 18.29
C SER A 242 11.04 15.39 17.48
N SER A 243 11.60 14.53 16.63
CA SER A 243 12.77 14.88 15.81
C SER A 243 12.33 15.51 14.49
N GLU A 244 11.26 14.97 13.92
CA GLU A 244 10.64 15.38 12.67
C GLU A 244 9.94 16.72 12.80
N TRP A 245 9.15 16.84 13.87
CA TRP A 245 8.29 17.98 14.14
C TRP A 245 8.84 18.71 15.36
N GLY A 246 9.16 19.99 15.21
CA GLY A 246 9.71 20.80 16.32
C GLY A 246 8.69 20.98 17.46
N GLY A 247 9.14 21.39 18.65
CA GLY A 247 8.31 21.44 19.88
C GLY A 247 7.08 22.35 19.85
N GLU A 248 6.92 23.19 18.82
CA GLU A 248 5.76 24.04 18.59
C GLU A 248 4.73 23.44 17.62
N ASP A 249 5.07 22.33 16.95
CA ASP A 249 4.20 21.66 15.98
C ASP A 249 3.24 20.67 16.66
N THR A 250 2.01 20.59 16.17
CA THR A 250 0.98 19.66 16.65
C THR A 250 1.42 18.19 16.61
N PHE A 251 2.29 17.81 15.67
CA PHE A 251 2.74 16.44 15.46
C PHE A 251 3.87 16.02 16.40
N PHE A 252 4.58 16.95 17.07
CA PHE A 252 5.65 16.62 18.02
C PHE A 252 5.20 15.65 19.13
N ARG A 253 3.92 15.72 19.50
CA ARG A 253 3.32 14.86 20.54
C ARG A 253 2.78 13.55 19.99
N TYR A 254 2.82 13.31 18.69
CA TYR A 254 2.31 12.07 18.12
C TYR A 254 3.30 10.94 18.33
N TRP A 255 2.78 9.73 18.47
CA TRP A 255 3.54 8.50 18.40
C TRP A 255 3.69 8.06 16.95
N ASP A 256 4.84 7.47 16.68
CA ASP A 256 5.18 6.85 15.40
C ASP A 256 4.20 5.74 15.03
N ARG A 257 3.74 5.77 13.78
CA ARG A 257 2.67 4.89 13.31
C ARG A 257 2.84 4.48 11.84
N PRO A 258 2.31 3.33 11.43
CA PRO A 258 2.34 2.90 10.04
C PRO A 258 1.62 3.84 9.09
N HIS A 259 2.30 4.16 7.99
CA HIS A 259 1.88 4.68 6.69
C HIS A 259 1.11 3.71 5.80
N ASP A 260 1.56 2.47 5.65
CA ASP A 260 1.06 1.54 4.61
C ASP A 260 1.22 0.11 5.10
N LEU A 261 0.69 -0.84 4.34
CA LEU A 261 1.02 -2.25 4.49
C LEU A 261 1.31 -2.86 3.12
N VAL A 262 2.56 -3.25 2.90
CA VAL A 262 3.09 -3.55 1.58
C VAL A 262 3.57 -5.00 1.56
N PRO A 263 2.99 -5.88 0.75
CA PRO A 263 3.52 -7.23 0.56
C PRO A 263 4.88 -7.18 -0.15
N ILE A 264 5.85 -7.94 0.38
CA ILE A 264 7.16 -8.10 -0.26
C ILE A 264 7.09 -9.28 -1.23
N PRO A 265 7.32 -9.09 -2.55
CA PRO A 265 7.20 -10.14 -3.55
C PRO A 265 8.01 -11.40 -3.21
N ASN A 266 7.44 -12.57 -3.47
CA ASN A 266 8.05 -13.90 -3.25
C ASN A 266 8.52 -14.20 -1.82
N THR A 267 8.13 -13.40 -0.83
CA THR A 267 8.42 -13.65 0.58
C THR A 267 7.13 -13.69 1.38
N ARG A 268 7.21 -14.19 2.62
CA ARG A 268 6.13 -14.07 3.61
C ARG A 268 6.48 -12.99 4.62
N SER A 269 6.80 -11.81 4.09
CA SER A 269 7.11 -10.62 4.85
C SER A 269 6.31 -9.43 4.33
N LEU A 270 5.99 -8.53 5.25
CA LEU A 270 5.32 -7.27 4.96
C LEU A 270 6.27 -6.12 5.28
N LEU A 271 6.30 -5.12 4.40
CA LEU A 271 6.96 -3.84 4.63
C LEU A 271 5.90 -2.82 5.05
N PHE A 272 6.22 -1.95 5.99
CA PHE A 272 5.37 -0.84 6.36
C PHE A 272 6.23 0.40 6.61
N PRO A 273 6.04 1.50 5.85
CA PRO A 273 6.64 2.77 6.21
C PRO A 273 5.94 3.33 7.45
N MET A 274 6.66 4.10 8.25
CA MET A 274 6.17 4.82 9.41
C MET A 274 6.55 6.30 9.31
N ASP A 275 6.12 7.13 10.26
CA ASP A 275 6.47 8.55 10.26
C ASP A 275 7.99 8.75 10.36
N ARG A 276 8.72 7.87 11.07
CA ARG A 276 10.17 8.03 11.30
C ARG A 276 11.08 7.25 10.35
N ASP A 277 10.71 6.02 10.02
CA ASP A 277 11.51 5.10 9.21
C ASP A 277 10.63 4.04 8.51
N ILE A 278 11.24 3.06 7.85
CA ILE A 278 10.59 1.90 7.24
C ILE A 278 10.98 0.63 7.97
N HIS A 279 10.03 -0.29 8.06
CA HIS A 279 10.17 -1.54 8.80
C HIS A 279 9.65 -2.72 7.98
N THR A 280 10.08 -3.92 8.33
CA THR A 280 9.46 -5.15 7.82
C THR A 280 9.13 -6.11 8.95
N VAL A 281 8.16 -6.98 8.73
CA VAL A 281 7.83 -8.10 9.63
C VAL A 281 7.76 -9.40 8.82
N ASN A 282 8.39 -10.46 9.31
CA ASN A 282 8.18 -11.81 8.80
C ASN A 282 6.91 -12.38 9.43
N ILE A 283 5.86 -12.60 8.64
CA ILE A 283 4.55 -13.00 9.18
C ILE A 283 4.49 -14.46 9.63
N LEU A 284 5.53 -15.26 9.34
CA LEU A 284 5.61 -16.65 9.81
C LEU A 284 6.04 -16.75 11.27
N ASN A 285 6.81 -15.79 11.78
CA ASN A 285 7.36 -15.83 13.14
C ASN A 285 7.16 -14.51 13.93
N GLY A 286 6.66 -13.45 13.30
CA GLY A 286 6.45 -12.15 13.92
C GLY A 286 7.72 -11.32 14.13
N GLU A 287 8.83 -11.71 13.51
CA GLU A 287 10.12 -11.03 13.67
C GLU A 287 10.17 -9.74 12.86
N PHE A 288 10.46 -8.63 13.54
CA PHE A 288 10.62 -7.32 12.92
C PHE A 288 12.07 -7.07 12.52
N ASN A 289 12.29 -6.57 11.30
CA ASN A 289 13.51 -5.88 10.92
C ASN A 289 13.29 -4.37 11.05
N ASN A 290 14.07 -3.73 11.92
CA ASN A 290 14.00 -2.30 12.22
C ASN A 290 15.20 -1.51 11.68
N TYR A 291 16.01 -2.12 10.81
CA TYR A 291 17.17 -1.50 10.19
C TYR A 291 16.77 -0.88 8.85
N GLY A 292 16.16 0.31 8.90
CA GLY A 292 15.65 1.01 7.72
C GLY A 292 16.65 1.20 6.59
N GLU A 293 17.94 1.37 6.92
CA GLU A 293 19.02 1.44 5.92
C GLU A 293 19.21 0.13 5.13
N GLU A 294 19.12 -1.01 5.80
CA GLU A 294 19.21 -2.33 5.16
C GLU A 294 17.99 -2.58 4.27
N ILE A 295 16.80 -2.24 4.78
CA ILE A 295 15.53 -2.37 4.05
C ILE A 295 15.55 -1.45 2.82
N GLN A 296 16.04 -0.22 2.93
CA GLN A 296 16.19 0.70 1.80
C GLN A 296 17.15 0.16 0.76
N LYS A 297 18.33 -0.34 1.15
CA LYS A 297 19.29 -0.95 0.21
C LYS A 297 18.68 -2.12 -0.54
N GLN A 298 17.84 -2.90 0.15
CA GLN A 298 17.23 -4.10 -0.42
C GLN A 298 16.04 -3.80 -1.36
N TYR A 299 15.15 -2.88 -0.98
CA TYR A 299 13.86 -2.69 -1.67
C TYR A 299 13.67 -1.32 -2.32
N LEU A 300 14.50 -0.33 -1.96
CA LEU A 300 14.43 1.05 -2.45
C LEU A 300 15.80 1.50 -2.96
N ASN A 301 16.48 0.66 -3.74
CA ASN A 301 17.76 1.02 -4.35
C ASN A 301 17.59 2.28 -5.22
N GLY A 302 18.42 3.30 -4.99
CA GLY A 302 18.30 4.60 -5.64
C GLY A 302 17.33 5.59 -4.97
N PHE A 303 16.82 5.28 -3.77
CA PHE A 303 15.97 6.17 -2.98
C PHE A 303 16.60 7.58 -2.84
N GLU A 304 15.78 8.59 -3.12
CA GLU A 304 16.10 10.00 -2.87
C GLU A 304 15.17 10.57 -1.78
N GLU A 305 15.75 11.11 -0.72
CA GLU A 305 15.00 11.80 0.32
C GLU A 305 14.51 13.18 -0.17
N LEU A 306 13.31 13.59 0.28
CA LEU A 306 12.75 14.88 -0.08
C LEU A 306 12.92 15.91 1.05
N GLY A 307 13.68 16.98 0.81
CA GLY A 307 13.91 18.05 1.79
C GLY A 307 15.02 17.74 2.80
N ASN A 308 15.21 18.63 3.78
CA ASN A 308 16.23 18.42 4.82
C ASN A 308 15.68 17.49 5.91
N ARG A 309 16.26 16.29 6.04
CA ARG A 309 15.81 15.23 6.96
C ARG A 309 16.56 15.21 8.29
N THR A 310 17.16 16.33 8.68
CA THR A 310 17.84 16.47 9.97
C THR A 310 16.92 17.20 10.94
N GLY A 311 16.58 16.54 12.05
CA GLY A 311 15.80 17.11 13.15
C GLY A 311 16.55 18.20 13.92
N ASP A 312 15.81 18.95 14.74
CA ASP A 312 16.40 20.03 15.56
C ASP A 312 17.40 19.48 16.59
N ASN A 313 17.27 18.19 16.94
CA ASN A 313 18.19 17.44 17.80
C ASN A 313 19.42 16.89 17.05
N GLY A 314 19.55 17.14 15.74
CA GLY A 314 20.63 16.64 14.89
C GLY A 314 20.44 15.20 14.38
N GLU A 315 19.31 14.56 14.70
CA GLU A 315 19.01 13.22 14.21
C GLU A 315 18.67 13.25 12.72
N TYR A 316 19.29 12.36 11.94
CA TYR A 316 19.07 12.25 10.50
C TYR A 316 18.13 11.10 10.16
N LEU A 317 16.99 11.42 9.54
CA LEU A 317 15.85 10.52 9.32
C LEU A 317 15.42 10.52 7.84
N PRO A 318 16.26 9.97 6.94
CA PRO A 318 16.09 10.11 5.48
C PRO A 318 14.77 9.55 4.94
N ARG A 319 14.22 8.54 5.63
CA ARG A 319 13.04 7.77 5.22
C ARG A 319 11.78 8.16 5.99
N SER A 320 11.84 9.23 6.79
CA SER A 320 10.69 9.74 7.51
C SER A 320 9.59 10.20 6.54
N ASP A 321 8.34 10.17 6.98
CA ASP A 321 7.16 10.62 6.24
C ASP A 321 6.98 9.99 4.85
N ILE A 322 7.49 8.77 4.65
CA ILE A 322 7.05 7.96 3.52
C ILE A 322 5.60 7.56 3.78
N LYS A 323 4.68 8.01 2.94
CA LYS A 323 3.25 7.73 3.14
C LYS A 323 2.84 6.45 2.42
N SER A 324 3.44 6.12 1.29
CA SER A 324 3.16 4.87 0.55
C SER A 324 4.41 4.29 -0.09
N ILE A 325 4.47 2.95 -0.15
CA ILE A 325 5.45 2.18 -0.93
C ILE A 325 4.70 1.12 -1.73
N SER A 326 5.15 0.84 -2.95
CA SER A 326 4.66 -0.27 -3.75
C SER A 326 5.81 -0.96 -4.49
N LEU A 327 5.94 -2.27 -4.28
CA LEU A 327 7.02 -3.09 -4.84
C LEU A 327 6.52 -3.89 -6.04
N ASN A 328 7.21 -3.81 -7.17
CA ASN A 328 6.92 -4.57 -8.39
C ASN A 328 7.71 -5.89 -8.39
N PRO A 329 7.14 -7.01 -8.87
CA PRO A 329 7.88 -8.22 -9.24
C PRO A 329 9.17 -7.99 -10.07
N GLY A 330 9.23 -6.94 -10.90
CA GLY A 330 10.40 -6.57 -11.69
C GLY A 330 11.53 -5.83 -10.95
N ASN A 331 11.46 -5.72 -9.61
CA ASN A 331 12.35 -4.90 -8.75
C ASN A 331 12.24 -3.38 -8.94
N SER A 332 11.21 -2.89 -9.63
CA SER A 332 10.88 -1.46 -9.61
C SER A 332 10.09 -1.12 -8.35
N THR A 333 10.28 0.09 -7.82
CA THR A 333 9.58 0.54 -6.60
C THR A 333 8.96 1.91 -6.81
N LEU A 334 7.75 2.09 -6.32
CA LEU A 334 7.12 3.40 -6.17
C LEU A 334 7.15 3.79 -4.70
N TYR A 335 7.35 5.07 -4.43
CA TYR A 335 7.10 5.61 -3.10
C TYR A 335 6.59 7.06 -3.16
N THR A 336 5.82 7.44 -2.15
CA THR A 336 5.42 8.83 -1.92
C THR A 336 6.01 9.27 -0.58
N GLN A 337 6.61 10.46 -0.55
CA GLN A 337 7.19 11.01 0.68
C GLN A 337 6.71 12.46 0.84
N ALA A 338 6.15 12.79 1.99
CA ALA A 338 5.81 14.18 2.28
C ALA A 338 7.11 14.97 2.48
N LYS A 339 7.17 16.22 2.02
CA LYS A 339 8.34 17.06 2.27
C LYS A 339 8.45 17.31 3.78
N TRP A 340 9.68 17.31 4.30
CA TRP A 340 9.94 17.59 5.71
C TRP A 340 9.26 18.87 6.19
N ARG A 341 8.52 18.79 7.31
CA ARG A 341 7.75 19.89 7.93
C ARG A 341 6.76 20.58 6.98
N ASP A 342 6.26 19.88 5.98
CA ASP A 342 5.05 20.31 5.31
C ASP A 342 3.89 20.20 6.31
N GLY A 343 3.21 21.31 6.61
CA GLY A 343 2.18 21.38 7.65
C GLY A 343 0.97 20.46 7.42
N ASN A 344 0.82 19.89 6.22
CA ASN A 344 -0.19 18.87 5.94
C ASN A 344 0.36 17.43 5.91
N ALA A 345 1.68 17.25 5.93
CA ALA A 345 2.35 15.95 5.78
C ALA A 345 1.85 15.14 4.55
N ILE A 346 1.54 15.82 3.45
CA ILE A 346 1.06 15.19 2.19
C ILE A 346 2.19 15.18 1.14
N PRO A 347 2.43 14.06 0.45
CA PRO A 347 3.38 14.00 -0.67
C PRO A 347 2.91 14.78 -1.90
N HIS A 348 3.85 15.39 -2.63
CA HIS A 348 3.61 16.25 -3.81
C HIS A 348 4.09 15.64 -5.14
N GLN A 349 4.45 14.36 -5.13
CA GLN A 349 4.88 13.59 -6.30
C GLN A 349 4.86 12.10 -5.99
N VAL A 350 4.86 11.30 -7.05
CA VAL A 350 5.18 9.86 -6.98
C VAL A 350 6.62 9.69 -7.43
N ASN A 351 7.43 9.05 -6.61
CA ASN A 351 8.81 8.72 -6.93
C ASN A 351 8.88 7.30 -7.49
N LEU A 352 9.60 7.12 -8.58
CA LEU A 352 9.79 5.85 -9.26
C LEU A 352 11.28 5.48 -9.22
N LEU A 353 11.56 4.27 -8.76
CA LEU A 353 12.86 3.64 -8.80
C LEU A 353 12.81 2.50 -9.81
N SER A 354 13.65 2.56 -10.84
CA SER A 354 13.79 1.48 -11.81
C SER A 354 14.44 0.24 -11.17
N PRO A 355 14.45 -0.92 -11.84
CA PRO A 355 15.14 -2.12 -11.36
C PRO A 355 16.65 -1.92 -11.14
N THR A 356 17.25 -0.95 -11.84
CA THR A 356 18.67 -0.58 -11.70
C THR A 356 18.90 0.51 -10.64
N GLY A 357 17.85 0.96 -9.96
CA GLY A 357 17.87 2.07 -9.01
C GLY A 357 17.94 3.46 -9.66
N LYS A 358 17.56 3.60 -10.93
CA LYS A 358 17.46 4.93 -11.55
C LYS A 358 16.19 5.61 -11.04
N TYR A 359 16.36 6.79 -10.46
CA TYR A 359 15.26 7.62 -9.97
C TYR A 359 14.58 8.43 -11.09
N SER A 360 13.26 8.53 -11.00
CA SER A 360 12.42 9.50 -11.71
C SER A 360 11.19 9.86 -10.86
N SER A 361 10.38 10.81 -11.30
CA SER A 361 9.15 11.19 -10.59
C SER A 361 8.03 11.61 -11.53
N LEU A 362 6.80 11.30 -11.13
CA LEU A 362 5.55 11.60 -11.81
C LEU A 362 4.71 12.57 -10.96
N TYR A 363 3.77 13.26 -11.63
CA TYR A 363 2.77 14.12 -11.00
C TYR A 363 3.33 15.21 -10.06
N LYS A 364 4.49 15.79 -10.41
CA LYS A 364 5.11 16.86 -9.61
C LYS A 364 4.14 18.02 -9.38
N GLY A 365 3.93 18.36 -8.11
CA GLY A 365 3.00 19.41 -7.66
C GLY A 365 1.58 18.92 -7.37
N CYS A 366 1.25 17.66 -7.65
CA CYS A 366 -0.01 17.06 -7.21
C CYS A 366 0.13 16.41 -5.84
N ASN A 367 -0.88 16.63 -4.99
CA ASN A 367 -1.00 15.93 -3.72
C ASN A 367 -1.41 14.46 -3.96
N ILE A 368 -0.56 13.51 -3.57
CA ILE A 368 -0.78 12.07 -3.79
C ILE A 368 -0.37 11.30 -2.55
N TYR A 369 -1.34 10.75 -1.83
CA TYR A 369 -1.06 9.96 -0.63
C TYR A 369 -0.64 8.53 -0.99
N ARG A 370 -1.41 7.85 -1.85
CA ARG A 370 -1.17 6.47 -2.32
C ARG A 370 -0.92 6.41 -3.82
N SER A 371 0.11 5.65 -4.18
CA SER A 371 0.37 5.22 -5.54
C SER A 371 0.89 3.79 -5.53
N ARG A 372 0.36 2.94 -6.39
CA ARG A 372 0.64 1.50 -6.40
C ARG A 372 0.87 1.01 -7.82
N TRP A 373 1.58 -0.10 -7.94
CA TRP A 373 1.61 -0.86 -9.18
C TRP A 373 0.22 -1.42 -9.44
N PHE A 374 -0.29 -1.23 -10.65
CA PHE A 374 -1.55 -1.82 -11.10
C PHE A 374 -1.30 -3.24 -11.64
N ALA A 375 -0.66 -4.08 -10.83
CA ALA A 375 -0.21 -5.40 -11.20
C ALA A 375 -0.46 -6.42 -10.08
N ASP A 376 -0.37 -7.70 -10.40
CA ASP A 376 -0.31 -8.76 -9.39
C ASP A 376 1.02 -8.71 -8.65
N ILE A 377 0.99 -9.09 -7.37
CA ILE A 377 2.18 -9.14 -6.53
C ILE A 377 2.54 -10.61 -6.36
N THR A 378 3.69 -11.02 -6.91
CA THR A 378 4.09 -12.43 -6.92
C THR A 378 4.15 -12.98 -5.49
N GLY A 379 3.45 -14.10 -5.25
CA GLY A 379 3.33 -14.73 -3.94
C GLY A 379 2.26 -14.15 -3.02
N TRP A 380 1.53 -13.10 -3.45
CA TRP A 380 0.47 -12.43 -2.71
C TRP A 380 -0.79 -12.27 -3.59
N PRO A 381 -1.51 -13.36 -3.86
CA PRO A 381 -2.73 -13.31 -4.66
C PRO A 381 -3.80 -12.42 -4.03
N THR A 382 -4.45 -11.60 -4.85
CA THR A 382 -5.60 -10.75 -4.44
C THR A 382 -6.87 -11.58 -4.28
N ALA A 383 -7.91 -11.01 -3.67
CA ALA A 383 -9.21 -11.65 -3.60
C ALA A 383 -9.77 -11.84 -5.02
N PRO A 384 -10.37 -13.01 -5.33
CA PRO A 384 -10.91 -13.31 -6.65
C PRO A 384 -12.13 -12.45 -7.01
#